data_AF-A0A1I0ZBU8-F1
#
_entry.id   AF-A0A1I0ZBU8-F1
#
_cell.length_a   1.000
_cell.length_b   1.000
_cell.length_c   1.000
_cell.angle_alpha   90.00
_cell.angle_beta   90.00
_cell.angle_gamma   90.00
#
_symmetry.space_group_name_H-M   'P 1'
#
loop_
_entity.id
_entity.type
_entity.pdbx_description
1 polymer ?
#
loop_
_entity_poly.entity_id
_entity_poly.type
_entity_poly.pdbx_seq_one_letter_code
_entity_poly.pdbx_strand_id
1 'polypeptide(L)'
;MRRTTSLAVAALTGLALLAPTQGASAAEETCQGRTATIVGTPGGRLVGTPGADVIVSYGDFTVDAGDGDDLVCLRPVVGGNVVEVDAGAGDDSVVSEGGTNNAFTDLGPGRDSFVGGGGEDRIEASFDDTIVADAGDDFLNYSIARDEPLPSVVGTATMSRDEGWIKVTAPGRRLTIDGSRGNVNLAGVVVTTFAVSPRMLFGVAQRVTLVGTPGFDRLGTAACGTSVMNGRGGGDQIVALGDRATPQRECHNRRMIALGGAGNDSIQGTKGDDELRAGPGNDRVFGRRGTDLVNGGPGRDLCAAEHERRCERS
;
A
#
# COMPACT_ATOMS: atom_id res chain seq x y z
N MET A 1 -88.52 -28.05 -57.82
CA MET A 1 -88.58 -27.66 -56.40
C MET A 1 -87.70 -28.60 -55.58
N ARG A 2 -86.52 -28.14 -55.15
CA ARG A 2 -85.90 -28.45 -53.84
C ARG A 2 -84.57 -27.67 -53.76
N ARG A 3 -84.49 -26.85 -52.71
CA ARG A 3 -83.35 -26.04 -52.27
C ARG A 3 -82.28 -26.93 -51.61
N THR A 4 -81.03 -26.50 -51.66
CA THR A 4 -79.94 -26.58 -50.63
C THR A 4 -78.59 -26.45 -51.36
N THR A 5 -77.54 -25.75 -50.94
CA THR A 5 -77.17 -25.01 -49.72
C THR A 5 -75.86 -24.30 -50.03
N SER A 6 -75.71 -23.07 -49.54
CA SER A 6 -74.50 -22.24 -49.63
C SER A 6 -73.35 -22.80 -48.78
N LEU A 7 -72.12 -22.74 -49.27
CA LEU A 7 -70.91 -22.69 -48.45
C LEU A 7 -70.03 -21.55 -48.97
N ALA A 8 -69.94 -20.47 -48.19
CA ALA A 8 -68.97 -19.40 -48.38
C ALA A 8 -67.76 -19.69 -47.48
N VAL A 9 -66.59 -19.92 -48.06
CA VAL A 9 -65.32 -20.02 -47.35
C VAL A 9 -64.76 -18.61 -47.21
N ALA A 10 -64.77 -18.06 -46.00
CA ALA A 10 -64.11 -16.80 -45.68
C ALA A 10 -62.61 -17.08 -45.46
N ALA A 11 -61.76 -16.63 -46.38
CA ALA A 11 -60.32 -16.60 -46.20
C ALA A 11 -59.94 -15.39 -45.33
N LEU A 12 -59.60 -15.62 -44.06
CA LEU A 12 -58.91 -14.63 -43.22
C LEU A 12 -57.44 -14.59 -43.63
N THR A 13 -57.02 -13.53 -44.32
CA THR A 13 -55.61 -13.17 -44.50
C THR A 13 -55.12 -12.45 -43.25
N GLY A 14 -54.48 -13.20 -42.34
CA GLY A 14 -53.75 -12.63 -41.21
C GLY A 14 -52.51 -11.89 -41.71
N LEU A 15 -52.55 -10.56 -41.70
CA LEU A 15 -51.39 -9.71 -41.93
C LEU A 15 -50.56 -9.70 -40.64
N ALA A 16 -49.54 -10.56 -40.57
CA ALA A 16 -48.59 -10.55 -39.47
C ALA A 16 -47.74 -9.27 -39.57
N LEU A 17 -48.02 -8.29 -38.70
CA LEU A 17 -47.08 -7.19 -38.45
C LEU A 17 -45.83 -7.77 -37.78
N LEU A 18 -44.76 -7.92 -38.56
CA LEU A 18 -43.42 -8.12 -38.03
C LEU A 18 -43.01 -6.81 -37.35
N ALA A 19 -43.16 -6.76 -36.02
CA ALA A 19 -42.50 -5.74 -35.23
C ALA A 19 -40.97 -5.91 -35.40
N PRO A 20 -40.21 -4.83 -35.64
CA PRO A 20 -38.76 -4.93 -35.67
C PRO A 20 -38.30 -5.40 -34.29
N THR A 21 -37.63 -6.54 -34.25
CA THR A 21 -36.90 -6.99 -33.07
C THR A 21 -35.80 -5.97 -32.82
N GLN A 22 -35.99 -5.06 -31.87
CA GLN A 22 -34.90 -4.29 -31.31
C GLN A 22 -33.96 -5.32 -30.69
N GLY A 23 -32.82 -5.57 -31.36
CA GLY A 23 -31.72 -6.31 -30.75
C GLY A 23 -31.34 -5.55 -29.50
N ALA A 24 -31.44 -6.19 -28.34
CA ALA A 24 -30.89 -5.65 -27.11
C ALA A 24 -29.38 -5.45 -27.38
N SER A 25 -28.95 -4.21 -27.54
CA SER A 25 -27.53 -3.89 -27.46
C SER A 25 -27.11 -4.31 -26.06
N ALA A 26 -26.16 -5.23 -25.95
CA ALA A 26 -25.44 -5.39 -24.69
C ALA A 26 -24.96 -3.99 -24.29
N ALA A 27 -25.21 -3.59 -23.04
CA ALA A 27 -24.68 -2.34 -22.54
C ALA A 27 -23.16 -2.40 -22.69
N GLU A 28 -22.55 -1.35 -23.27
CA GLU A 28 -21.09 -1.26 -23.32
C GLU A 28 -20.57 -1.25 -21.89
N GLU A 29 -19.51 -2.02 -21.64
CA GLU A 29 -18.88 -2.05 -20.33
C GLU A 29 -18.26 -0.69 -20.01
N THR A 30 -18.32 -0.32 -18.73
CA THR A 30 -17.83 0.98 -18.26
C THR A 30 -16.97 0.84 -17.02
N CYS A 31 -16.10 1.84 -16.82
CA CYS A 31 -15.28 2.03 -15.62
C CYS A 31 -15.47 3.47 -15.15
N GLN A 32 -15.92 3.67 -13.90
CA GLN A 32 -16.24 5.01 -13.37
C GLN A 32 -17.14 5.85 -14.31
N GLY A 33 -18.05 5.20 -15.05
CA GLY A 33 -18.96 5.84 -16.00
C GLY A 33 -18.35 6.19 -17.37
N ARG A 34 -17.08 5.87 -17.63
CA ARG A 34 -16.44 5.97 -18.96
C ARG A 34 -16.56 4.65 -19.71
N THR A 35 -16.87 4.69 -20.99
CA THR A 35 -16.91 3.50 -21.86
C THR A 35 -15.52 2.86 -21.95
N ALA A 36 -15.46 1.54 -21.75
CA ALA A 36 -14.23 0.77 -21.84
C ALA A 36 -13.70 0.72 -23.29
N THR A 37 -12.41 1.02 -23.48
CA THR A 37 -11.70 0.77 -24.73
C THR A 37 -11.24 -0.69 -24.80
N ILE A 38 -10.95 -1.29 -23.64
CA ILE A 38 -10.43 -2.65 -23.51
C ILE A 38 -11.14 -3.36 -22.36
N VAL A 39 -11.60 -4.58 -22.63
CA VAL A 39 -12.31 -5.42 -21.67
C VAL A 39 -11.62 -6.78 -21.58
N GLY A 40 -11.18 -7.11 -20.38
CA GLY A 40 -10.48 -8.35 -20.05
C GLY A 40 -11.39 -9.57 -20.00
N THR A 41 -10.76 -10.73 -19.99
CA THR A 41 -11.43 -12.02 -19.79
C THR A 41 -10.74 -12.76 -18.65
N PRO A 42 -11.49 -13.32 -17.69
CA PRO A 42 -10.90 -13.92 -16.49
C PRO A 42 -9.73 -14.88 -16.78
N GLY A 43 -8.64 -14.76 -16.02
CA GLY A 43 -7.48 -15.64 -16.08
C GLY A 43 -6.48 -15.35 -17.20
N GLY A 44 -6.62 -14.23 -17.92
CA GLY A 44 -5.72 -13.81 -18.99
C GLY A 44 -4.64 -12.79 -18.58
N ARG A 45 -3.90 -12.33 -19.59
CA ARG A 45 -3.10 -11.09 -19.57
C ARG A 45 -3.82 -10.06 -20.43
N LEU A 46 -3.99 -8.86 -19.88
CA LEU A 46 -4.56 -7.70 -20.57
C LEU A 46 -3.42 -6.73 -20.87
N VAL A 47 -3.34 -6.25 -22.10
CA VAL A 47 -2.35 -5.27 -22.55
C VAL A 47 -3.09 -4.11 -23.20
N GLY A 48 -2.83 -2.90 -22.72
CA GLY A 48 -3.35 -1.66 -23.26
C GLY A 48 -2.56 -1.19 -24.48
N THR A 49 -2.80 0.05 -24.85
CA THR A 49 -2.19 0.73 -25.99
C THR A 49 -1.29 1.86 -25.50
N PRO A 50 -0.46 2.46 -26.38
CA PRO A 50 0.36 3.62 -25.99
C PRO A 50 -0.42 4.94 -25.79
N GLY A 51 -1.74 4.90 -25.67
CA GLY A 51 -2.53 6.10 -25.44
C GLY A 51 -3.70 5.80 -24.52
N ALA A 52 -4.27 6.88 -23.96
CA ALA A 52 -5.28 6.81 -22.90
C ALA A 52 -6.38 5.77 -23.14
N ASP A 53 -6.36 4.73 -22.32
CA ASP A 53 -7.27 3.61 -22.31
C ASP A 53 -8.24 3.66 -21.13
N VAL A 54 -9.37 2.97 -21.32
CA VAL A 54 -10.31 2.65 -20.25
C VAL A 54 -10.39 1.13 -20.20
N ILE A 55 -9.73 0.54 -19.22
CA ILE A 55 -9.52 -0.89 -19.08
C ILE A 55 -10.46 -1.42 -18.00
N VAL A 56 -11.21 -2.48 -18.31
CA VAL A 56 -12.01 -3.22 -17.33
C VAL A 56 -11.49 -4.65 -17.24
N SER A 57 -10.93 -5.03 -16.08
CA SER A 57 -10.46 -6.40 -15.82
C SER A 57 -11.49 -7.20 -15.01
N TYR A 58 -11.68 -8.48 -15.37
CA TYR A 58 -12.55 -9.42 -14.66
C TYR A 58 -11.74 -10.57 -14.03
N GLY A 59 -10.66 -10.24 -13.34
CA GLY A 59 -9.78 -11.26 -12.76
C GLY A 59 -8.77 -11.83 -13.75
N ASP A 60 -8.35 -11.02 -14.71
CA ASP A 60 -7.09 -11.22 -15.41
C ASP A 60 -5.96 -11.28 -14.37
N PHE A 61 -4.94 -12.10 -14.61
CA PHE A 61 -3.82 -12.20 -13.66
C PHE A 61 -2.87 -11.02 -13.76
N THR A 62 -2.81 -10.39 -14.94
CA THR A 62 -1.91 -9.28 -15.24
C THR A 62 -2.62 -8.26 -16.11
N VAL A 63 -2.48 -6.98 -15.79
CA VAL A 63 -2.89 -5.82 -16.56
C VAL A 63 -1.65 -4.96 -16.79
N ASP A 64 -1.35 -4.67 -18.04
CA ASP A 64 -0.28 -3.78 -18.48
C ASP A 64 -0.98 -2.67 -19.27
N ALA A 65 -1.10 -1.47 -18.70
CA ALA A 65 -1.91 -0.40 -19.29
C ALA A 65 -1.17 0.31 -20.43
N GLY A 66 0.13 0.58 -20.26
CA GLY A 66 1.02 1.03 -21.32
C GLY A 66 1.49 2.46 -21.10
N ASP A 67 1.46 3.28 -22.15
CA ASP A 67 1.75 4.71 -22.02
C ASP A 67 0.42 5.49 -22.14
N GLY A 68 0.34 6.68 -21.58
CA GLY A 68 -0.84 7.54 -21.65
C GLY A 68 -1.61 7.57 -20.33
N ASP A 69 -2.60 8.45 -20.23
CA ASP A 69 -3.37 8.60 -18.99
C ASP A 69 -4.52 7.57 -18.96
N ASP A 70 -4.27 6.45 -18.29
CA ASP A 70 -5.12 5.27 -18.30
C ASP A 70 -6.07 5.21 -17.11
N LEU A 71 -7.22 4.58 -17.33
CA LEU A 71 -8.19 4.27 -16.27
C LEU A 71 -8.41 2.76 -16.23
N VAL A 72 -7.94 2.12 -15.16
CA VAL A 72 -8.04 0.66 -14.94
C VAL A 72 -9.05 0.36 -13.83
N CYS A 73 -10.13 -0.33 -14.16
CA CYS A 73 -11.08 -0.88 -13.19
C CYS A 73 -10.87 -2.37 -12.98
N LEU A 74 -10.56 -2.76 -11.74
CA LEU A 74 -10.47 -4.15 -11.33
C LEU A 74 -11.84 -4.60 -10.79
N ARG A 75 -12.47 -5.58 -11.45
CA ARG A 75 -13.76 -6.12 -11.03
C ARG A 75 -13.61 -7.27 -10.02
N PRO A 76 -14.57 -7.44 -9.09
CA PRO A 76 -14.55 -8.52 -8.11
C PRO A 76 -14.54 -9.91 -8.77
N VAL A 77 -13.75 -10.83 -8.22
CA VAL A 77 -13.74 -12.24 -8.66
C VAL A 77 -14.13 -13.15 -7.50
N VAL A 78 -15.10 -14.03 -7.73
CA VAL A 78 -15.53 -15.01 -6.72
C VAL A 78 -14.38 -15.96 -6.42
N GLY A 79 -13.93 -15.98 -5.16
CA GLY A 79 -12.79 -16.79 -4.70
C GLY A 79 -11.52 -15.99 -4.46
N GLY A 80 -11.48 -14.72 -4.84
CA GLY A 80 -10.32 -13.84 -4.73
C GLY A 80 -9.22 -14.22 -5.73
N ASN A 81 -8.73 -13.25 -6.48
CA ASN A 81 -7.53 -13.40 -7.30
C ASN A 81 -6.52 -12.31 -6.91
N VAL A 82 -5.23 -12.61 -7.12
CA VAL A 82 -4.19 -11.59 -7.14
C VAL A 82 -4.11 -11.06 -8.55
N VAL A 83 -4.30 -9.75 -8.72
CA VAL A 83 -4.13 -9.06 -10.00
C VAL A 83 -2.87 -8.21 -9.93
N GLU A 84 -1.94 -8.45 -10.84
CA GLU A 84 -0.78 -7.58 -11.03
C GLU A 84 -1.14 -6.50 -12.05
N VAL A 85 -0.93 -5.24 -11.69
CA VAL A 85 -1.20 -4.07 -12.53
C VAL A 85 0.09 -3.29 -12.68
N ASP A 86 0.49 -3.07 -13.92
CA ASP A 86 1.49 -2.09 -14.32
C ASP A 86 0.73 -0.98 -15.05
N ALA A 87 0.62 0.18 -14.41
CA ALA A 87 -0.05 1.34 -15.00
C ALA A 87 0.82 1.97 -16.11
N GLY A 88 2.14 1.81 -16.03
CA GLY A 88 3.06 2.36 -17.00
C GLY A 88 3.26 3.87 -16.81
N ALA A 89 3.34 4.63 -17.90
CA ALA A 89 3.71 6.05 -17.84
C ALA A 89 2.55 6.95 -18.25
N GLY A 90 2.23 7.95 -17.43
CA GLY A 90 1.08 8.83 -17.65
C GLY A 90 0.51 9.26 -16.30
N ASP A 91 -0.54 10.07 -16.27
CA ASP A 91 -1.29 10.31 -15.02
C ASP A 91 -2.42 9.27 -14.93
N ASP A 92 -2.16 8.16 -14.25
CA ASP A 92 -3.00 6.97 -14.28
C ASP A 92 -3.98 6.85 -13.10
N SER A 93 -5.05 6.08 -13.29
CA SER A 93 -6.05 5.79 -12.27
C SER A 93 -6.37 4.31 -12.21
N VAL A 94 -6.00 3.66 -11.11
CA VAL A 94 -6.35 2.26 -10.82
C VAL A 94 -7.41 2.19 -9.73
N VAL A 95 -8.53 1.54 -10.01
CA VAL A 95 -9.68 1.46 -9.11
C VAL A 95 -10.14 0.02 -8.95
N SER A 96 -10.08 -0.48 -7.72
CA SER A 96 -10.72 -1.75 -7.32
C SER A 96 -12.19 -1.50 -7.03
N GLU A 97 -13.08 -1.86 -7.96
CA GLU A 97 -14.52 -1.64 -7.81
C GLU A 97 -15.18 -2.75 -6.96
N GLY A 98 -14.90 -2.70 -5.65
CA GLY A 98 -15.43 -3.63 -4.65
C GLY A 98 -14.77 -5.01 -4.66
N GLY A 99 -15.20 -5.87 -3.73
CA GLY A 99 -14.66 -7.22 -3.56
C GLY A 99 -13.47 -7.28 -2.60
N THR A 100 -12.87 -8.47 -2.50
CA THR A 100 -11.71 -8.79 -1.64
C THR A 100 -10.51 -9.23 -2.49
N ASN A 101 -10.39 -8.70 -3.70
CA ASN A 101 -9.26 -9.01 -4.57
C ASN A 101 -8.02 -8.32 -4.02
N ASN A 102 -6.89 -9.00 -4.10
CA ASN A 102 -5.61 -8.40 -3.77
C ASN A 102 -5.04 -7.82 -5.07
N ALA A 103 -4.64 -6.56 -5.06
CA ALA A 103 -3.99 -5.91 -6.18
C ALA A 103 -2.50 -5.68 -5.88
N PHE A 104 -1.61 -6.09 -6.77
CA PHE A 104 -0.21 -5.65 -6.77
C PHE A 104 -0.06 -4.63 -7.89
N THR A 105 0.03 -3.37 -7.54
CA THR A 105 0.00 -2.25 -8.48
C THR A 105 1.33 -1.52 -8.46
N ASP A 106 1.98 -1.44 -9.60
CA ASP A 106 3.02 -0.43 -9.88
C ASP A 106 2.34 0.71 -10.64
N LEU A 107 2.33 1.89 -10.04
CA LEU A 107 1.75 3.08 -10.65
C LEU A 107 2.69 3.75 -11.66
N GLY A 108 3.98 3.42 -11.64
CA GLY A 108 4.94 3.96 -12.58
C GLY A 108 5.21 5.47 -12.41
N PRO A 109 5.76 6.13 -13.45
CA PRO A 109 6.01 7.55 -13.46
C PRO A 109 4.77 8.36 -13.88
N GLY A 110 4.38 9.29 -13.01
CA GLY A 110 3.22 10.13 -13.27
C GLY A 110 2.69 10.75 -12.01
N ARG A 111 1.51 11.35 -12.10
CA ARG A 111 0.68 11.67 -10.93
C ARG A 111 -0.49 10.73 -10.89
N ASP A 112 -0.27 9.66 -10.18
CA ASP A 112 -1.15 8.53 -10.29
C ASP A 112 -2.14 8.50 -9.14
N SER A 113 -3.18 7.70 -9.33
CA SER A 113 -4.19 7.47 -8.32
C SER A 113 -4.54 6.01 -8.17
N PHE A 114 -4.69 5.58 -6.92
CA PHE A 114 -5.12 4.24 -6.58
C PHE A 114 -6.27 4.29 -5.59
N VAL A 115 -7.32 3.53 -5.88
CA VAL A 115 -8.42 3.28 -4.94
C VAL A 115 -8.54 1.77 -4.74
N GLY A 116 -8.20 1.32 -3.54
CA GLY A 116 -8.20 -0.08 -3.13
C GLY A 116 -9.61 -0.63 -2.86
N GLY A 117 -9.68 -1.94 -2.71
CA GLY A 117 -10.88 -2.67 -2.32
C GLY A 117 -10.74 -3.27 -0.92
N GLY A 118 -11.61 -4.23 -0.58
CA GLY A 118 -11.55 -4.93 0.72
C GLY A 118 -10.47 -6.02 0.81
N GLY A 119 -9.47 -6.00 -0.07
CA GLY A 119 -8.39 -6.99 -0.16
C GLY A 119 -7.10 -6.50 0.48
N GLU A 120 -6.05 -7.32 0.40
CA GLU A 120 -4.70 -6.90 0.81
C GLU A 120 -3.94 -6.40 -0.42
N ASP A 121 -3.88 -5.08 -0.58
CA ASP A 121 -3.26 -4.46 -1.74
C ASP A 121 -1.78 -4.15 -1.49
N ARG A 122 -0.97 -4.22 -2.54
CA ARG A 122 0.44 -3.77 -2.54
C ARG A 122 0.61 -2.72 -3.62
N ILE A 123 1.05 -1.54 -3.23
CA ILE A 123 1.16 -0.40 -4.13
C ILE A 123 2.60 0.08 -4.13
N GLU A 124 3.23 0.10 -5.30
CA GLU A 124 4.45 0.84 -5.56
C GLU A 124 4.06 2.20 -6.13
N ALA A 125 4.42 3.26 -5.40
CA ALA A 125 3.94 4.61 -5.66
C ALA A 125 5.07 5.64 -5.62
N SER A 126 4.89 6.69 -6.41
CA SER A 126 5.59 7.96 -6.34
C SER A 126 5.00 8.84 -5.23
N PHE A 127 5.77 9.82 -4.77
CA PHE A 127 5.38 10.63 -3.60
C PHE A 127 4.28 11.65 -3.89
N ASP A 128 4.05 12.00 -5.16
CA ASP A 128 3.00 12.89 -5.62
C ASP A 128 1.69 12.20 -5.98
N ASP A 129 1.61 10.87 -5.78
CA ASP A 129 0.42 10.07 -6.03
C ASP A 129 -0.65 10.24 -4.96
N THR A 130 -1.89 9.94 -5.35
CA THR A 130 -3.06 9.95 -4.47
C THR A 130 -3.57 8.54 -4.25
N ILE A 131 -3.38 8.01 -3.04
CA ILE A 131 -3.73 6.64 -2.66
C ILE A 131 -4.88 6.65 -1.67
N VAL A 132 -5.90 5.85 -1.93
CA VAL A 132 -6.97 5.50 -0.99
C VAL A 132 -7.00 3.99 -0.87
N ALA A 133 -6.19 3.47 0.05
CA ALA A 133 -6.24 2.07 0.44
C ALA A 133 -7.47 1.87 1.36
N ASP A 134 -8.32 0.90 1.03
CA ASP A 134 -9.61 0.68 1.69
C ASP A 134 -9.43 -0.28 2.90
N ALA A 135 -10.33 -1.22 3.12
CA ALA A 135 -10.25 -2.17 4.21
C ALA A 135 -9.29 -3.32 3.88
N GLY A 136 -8.31 -3.60 4.74
CA GLY A 136 -7.32 -4.65 4.49
C GLY A 136 -5.95 -4.29 5.04
N ASP A 137 -5.04 -5.28 5.05
CA ASP A 137 -3.65 -5.09 5.48
C ASP A 137 -2.82 -4.62 4.28
N ASP A 138 -3.02 -3.38 3.86
CA ASP A 138 -2.40 -2.83 2.66
C ASP A 138 -0.93 -2.47 2.86
N PHE A 139 -0.11 -2.69 1.84
CA PHE A 139 1.31 -2.37 1.82
C PHE A 139 1.62 -1.29 0.80
N LEU A 140 2.04 -0.13 1.29
CA LEU A 140 2.40 1.02 0.47
C LEU A 140 3.91 1.22 0.46
N ASN A 141 4.52 1.17 -0.72
CA ASN A 141 5.95 1.29 -0.94
C ASN A 141 6.26 2.55 -1.74
N TYR A 142 6.75 3.58 -1.05
CA TYR A 142 7.28 4.78 -1.67
C TYR A 142 8.78 4.66 -1.90
N SER A 143 9.25 5.06 -3.09
CA SER A 143 10.68 5.11 -3.38
C SER A 143 11.08 6.37 -4.13
N ILE A 144 12.28 6.86 -3.87
CA ILE A 144 12.88 7.98 -4.62
C ILE A 144 14.37 7.74 -4.78
N ALA A 145 14.86 7.75 -6.01
CA ALA A 145 16.29 7.52 -6.28
C ALA A 145 17.16 8.63 -5.68
N ARG A 146 18.46 8.35 -5.42
CA ARG A 146 19.36 9.25 -4.67
C ARG A 146 19.43 10.67 -5.22
N ASP A 147 19.43 10.79 -6.54
CA ASP A 147 19.73 12.03 -7.25
C ASP A 147 18.48 12.72 -7.81
N GLU A 148 17.30 12.12 -7.60
CA GLU A 148 16.01 12.70 -7.99
C GLU A 148 15.69 13.96 -7.16
N PRO A 149 15.19 15.05 -7.77
CA PRO A 149 14.69 16.18 -7.02
C PRO A 149 13.52 15.76 -6.11
N LEU A 150 13.36 16.47 -4.98
CA LEU A 150 12.19 16.24 -4.14
C LEU A 150 10.93 16.68 -4.90
N PRO A 151 9.83 15.93 -4.76
CA PRO A 151 8.56 16.29 -5.40
C PRO A 151 8.10 17.66 -4.88
N SER A 152 7.64 18.51 -5.80
CA SER A 152 7.08 19.82 -5.46
C SER A 152 5.62 19.74 -5.04
N VAL A 153 4.98 18.60 -5.27
CA VAL A 153 3.59 18.34 -4.89
C VAL A 153 3.56 17.18 -3.91
N VAL A 154 2.66 17.30 -2.94
CA VAL A 154 2.52 16.37 -1.84
C VAL A 154 1.36 15.46 -2.17
N GLY A 155 1.66 14.18 -2.35
CA GLY A 155 0.63 13.14 -2.47
C GLY A 155 -0.09 12.91 -1.15
N THR A 156 -1.18 12.15 -1.21
CA THR A 156 -1.94 11.78 -0.01
C THR A 156 -2.21 10.28 -0.01
N ALA A 157 -2.03 9.65 1.13
CA ALA A 157 -2.43 8.26 1.36
C ALA A 157 -3.52 8.18 2.43
N THR A 158 -4.64 7.57 2.14
CA THR A 158 -5.61 7.16 3.16
C THR A 158 -5.54 5.65 3.27
N MET A 159 -5.53 5.13 4.48
CA MET A 159 -5.65 3.70 4.76
C MET A 159 -6.83 3.52 5.72
N SER A 160 -7.44 2.33 5.77
CA SER A 160 -8.38 2.02 6.85
C SER A 160 -7.66 1.79 8.19
N ARG A 161 -8.41 1.53 9.26
CA ARG A 161 -7.85 1.34 10.62
C ARG A 161 -7.08 0.03 10.79
N ASP A 162 -7.11 -0.84 9.78
CA ASP A 162 -6.56 -2.17 9.83
C ASP A 162 -5.13 -2.13 9.28
N GLU A 163 -4.18 -2.45 10.18
CA GLU A 163 -2.78 -2.89 10.03
C GLU A 163 -1.89 -2.51 8.81
N GLY A 164 -2.18 -1.41 8.12
CA GLY A 164 -1.42 -0.94 6.96
C GLY A 164 0.10 -0.76 7.21
N TRP A 165 0.89 -1.15 6.20
CA TRP A 165 2.34 -0.98 6.14
C TRP A 165 2.72 0.19 5.25
N ILE A 166 3.60 1.05 5.76
CA ILE A 166 4.26 2.08 4.96
C ILE A 166 5.75 1.79 4.92
N LYS A 167 6.27 1.56 3.73
CA LYS A 167 7.71 1.50 3.46
C LYS A 167 8.12 2.72 2.65
N VAL A 168 9.19 3.38 3.08
CA VAL A 168 9.77 4.52 2.37
C VAL A 168 11.25 4.29 2.11
N THR A 169 11.65 4.34 0.85
CA THR A 169 13.02 4.15 0.39
C THR A 169 13.57 5.45 -0.20
N ALA A 170 14.40 6.15 0.58
CA ALA A 170 15.01 7.43 0.23
C ALA A 170 16.53 7.39 0.47
N PRO A 171 17.28 6.61 -0.32
CA PRO A 171 18.72 6.45 -0.16
C PRO A 171 19.45 7.79 -0.15
N GLY A 172 20.44 7.92 0.73
CA GLY A 172 21.26 9.15 0.84
C GLY A 172 20.58 10.31 1.58
N ARG A 173 19.27 10.23 1.86
CA ARG A 173 18.51 11.32 2.47
C ARG A 173 18.33 11.15 3.98
N ARG A 174 17.87 12.23 4.63
CA ARG A 174 17.28 12.20 5.97
C ARG A 174 15.77 11.98 5.79
N LEU A 175 15.27 10.86 6.28
CA LEU A 175 13.88 10.46 6.24
C LEU A 175 13.26 10.57 7.64
N THR A 176 12.07 11.14 7.73
CA THR A 176 11.21 11.06 8.91
C THR A 176 9.83 10.54 8.50
N ILE A 177 9.33 9.53 9.19
CA ILE A 177 7.95 9.06 9.07
C ILE A 177 7.29 9.26 10.43
N ASP A 178 6.32 10.16 10.51
CA ASP A 178 5.59 10.48 11.74
C ASP A 178 4.19 9.87 11.67
N GLY A 179 4.09 8.61 12.12
CA GLY A 179 2.85 7.83 12.26
C GLY A 179 1.75 8.58 13.01
N SER A 180 2.15 9.39 14.00
CA SER A 180 1.20 10.14 14.83
C SER A 180 0.65 11.41 14.20
N ARG A 181 1.38 11.98 13.24
CA ARG A 181 1.00 13.23 12.57
C ARG A 181 0.55 13.01 11.15
N GLY A 182 0.63 11.79 10.64
CA GLY A 182 0.16 11.55 9.29
C GLY A 182 1.12 12.09 8.24
N ASN A 183 2.45 12.05 8.40
CA ASN A 183 3.35 12.57 7.35
C ASN A 183 4.69 11.86 7.15
N VAL A 184 5.16 11.88 5.91
CA VAL A 184 6.55 11.58 5.54
C VAL A 184 7.25 12.89 5.22
N ASN A 185 8.44 13.07 5.79
CA ASN A 185 9.30 14.20 5.55
C ASN A 185 10.67 13.75 5.03
N LEU A 186 11.11 14.34 3.93
CA LEU A 186 12.45 14.18 3.35
C LEU A 186 13.21 15.49 3.46
N ALA A 187 14.33 15.45 4.20
CA ALA A 187 15.24 16.58 4.35
C ALA A 187 14.58 17.92 4.78
N GLY A 188 13.49 17.87 5.55
CA GLY A 188 12.74 19.04 6.01
C GLY A 188 11.47 19.34 5.21
N VAL A 189 11.25 18.68 4.07
CA VAL A 189 10.07 18.86 3.21
C VAL A 189 9.07 17.73 3.46
N VAL A 190 7.81 18.05 3.75
CA VAL A 190 6.73 17.05 3.79
C VAL A 190 6.43 16.65 2.35
N VAL A 191 6.56 15.37 2.02
CA VAL A 191 6.41 14.84 0.65
C VAL A 191 5.16 14.01 0.47
N THR A 192 4.61 13.44 1.53
CA THR A 192 3.28 12.81 1.52
C THR A 192 2.65 12.92 2.90
N THR A 193 1.32 12.95 2.94
CA THR A 193 0.55 12.89 4.18
C THR A 193 -0.36 11.67 4.21
N PHE A 194 -0.56 11.11 5.40
CA PHE A 194 -1.44 9.97 5.63
C PHE A 194 -2.54 10.29 6.64
N ALA A 195 -3.78 9.89 6.32
CA ALA A 195 -4.97 10.26 7.07
C ALA A 195 -5.28 9.35 8.28
N VAL A 196 -4.55 8.25 8.45
CA VAL A 196 -4.70 7.32 9.59
C VAL A 196 -3.36 6.89 10.18
N SER A 197 -3.43 6.16 11.30
CA SER A 197 -2.32 5.64 12.09
C SER A 197 -1.82 4.29 11.54
N PRO A 198 -0.82 4.27 10.63
CA PRO A 198 -0.23 3.00 10.18
C PRO A 198 0.39 2.29 11.38
N ARG A 199 0.17 0.97 11.46
CA ARG A 199 0.79 0.16 12.52
C ARG A 199 2.21 -0.22 12.19
N MET A 200 2.61 -0.23 10.91
CA MET A 200 3.95 -0.68 10.54
C MET A 200 4.65 0.35 9.66
N LEU A 201 5.79 0.82 10.14
CA LEU A 201 6.58 1.87 9.50
C LEU A 201 7.96 1.32 9.18
N PHE A 202 8.36 1.40 7.92
CA PHE A 202 9.67 0.95 7.47
C PHE A 202 10.44 2.03 6.70
N GLY A 203 11.59 2.44 7.22
CA GLY A 203 12.43 3.48 6.58
C GLY A 203 13.75 2.94 6.04
N VAL A 204 14.10 3.27 4.80
CA VAL A 204 15.41 2.97 4.19
C VAL A 204 16.05 4.28 3.71
N ALA A 205 17.02 4.80 4.45
CA ALA A 205 17.65 6.09 4.13
C ALA A 205 19.05 6.23 4.75
N GLN A 206 19.72 7.36 4.54
CA GLN A 206 20.98 7.63 5.24
C GLN A 206 20.75 7.83 6.74
N ARG A 207 19.69 8.53 7.13
CA ARG A 207 19.23 8.67 8.51
C ARG A 207 17.72 8.53 8.54
N VAL A 208 17.21 7.81 9.52
CA VAL A 208 15.77 7.53 9.63
C VAL A 208 15.28 7.96 11.01
N THR A 209 14.16 8.67 11.03
CA THR A 209 13.38 8.94 12.24
C THR A 209 12.00 8.35 12.07
N LEU A 210 11.60 7.41 12.92
CA LEU A 210 10.25 6.87 12.93
C LEU A 210 9.57 7.25 14.23
N VAL A 211 8.32 7.67 14.13
CA VAL A 211 7.49 7.97 15.28
C VAL A 211 6.21 7.16 15.13
N GLY A 212 5.98 6.26 16.07
CA GLY A 212 4.78 5.47 16.20
C GLY A 212 3.56 6.28 16.62
N THR A 213 2.49 5.55 16.88
CA THR A 213 1.18 6.01 17.32
C THR A 213 1.04 5.72 18.83
N PRO A 214 -0.10 6.03 19.48
CA PRO A 214 -0.31 5.58 20.86
C PRO A 214 -0.74 4.11 21.00
N GLY A 215 -0.83 3.35 19.91
CA GLY A 215 -1.20 1.93 19.90
C GLY A 215 -0.02 1.04 19.49
N PHE A 216 -0.25 -0.27 19.42
CA PHE A 216 0.79 -1.22 18.98
C PHE A 216 1.35 -0.84 17.61
N ASP A 217 2.66 -0.59 17.54
CA ASP A 217 3.37 -0.31 16.30
C ASP A 217 4.51 -1.31 16.02
N ARG A 218 4.87 -1.45 14.75
CA ARG A 218 6.10 -2.10 14.29
C ARG A 218 6.96 -1.09 13.54
N LEU A 219 8.03 -0.65 14.18
CA LEU A 219 8.97 0.32 13.64
C LEU A 219 10.23 -0.40 13.16
N GLY A 220 10.52 -0.29 11.87
CA GLY A 220 11.63 -0.96 11.21
C GLY A 220 12.50 0.01 10.42
N THR A 221 13.82 -0.13 10.49
CA THR A 221 14.71 0.71 9.66
C THR A 221 15.88 -0.06 9.09
N ALA A 222 16.27 0.32 7.88
CA ALA A 222 17.52 -0.06 7.23
C ALA A 222 18.32 1.21 6.91
N ALA A 223 18.83 1.89 7.95
CA ALA A 223 19.64 3.10 7.79
C ALA A 223 21.14 2.83 7.93
N CYS A 224 21.97 3.61 7.21
CA CYS A 224 23.42 3.60 7.39
C CYS A 224 23.90 4.47 8.57
N GLY A 225 23.24 5.61 8.81
CA GLY A 225 23.58 6.53 9.90
C GLY A 225 22.69 6.34 11.12
N THR A 226 22.71 7.33 12.01
CA THR A 226 21.90 7.30 13.24
C THR A 226 20.41 7.17 12.92
N SER A 227 19.77 6.18 13.55
CA SER A 227 18.32 5.99 13.52
C SER A 227 17.72 6.45 14.84
N VAL A 228 16.55 7.08 14.77
CA VAL A 228 15.75 7.45 15.94
C VAL A 228 14.38 6.81 15.79
N MET A 229 13.94 6.04 16.79
CA MET A 229 12.62 5.41 16.77
C MET A 229 11.91 5.66 18.11
N ASN A 230 10.63 6.00 18.07
CA ASN A 230 9.82 6.28 19.24
C ASN A 230 8.46 5.59 19.09
N GLY A 231 8.23 4.48 19.81
CA GLY A 231 6.96 3.74 19.80
C GLY A 231 5.82 4.50 20.48
N ARG A 232 6.14 5.29 21.52
CA ARG A 232 5.23 6.12 22.34
C ARG A 232 4.39 5.32 23.32
N GLY A 233 3.39 4.58 22.87
CA GLY A 233 2.50 3.83 23.74
C GLY A 233 1.88 2.68 22.97
N GLY A 234 1.47 1.63 23.66
CA GLY A 234 1.28 0.33 23.01
C GLY A 234 2.47 -0.58 23.31
N GLY A 235 2.34 -1.87 22.99
CA GLY A 235 3.45 -2.81 23.17
C GLY A 235 4.20 -2.99 21.87
N ASP A 236 5.20 -2.17 21.61
CA ASP A 236 5.73 -1.95 20.27
C ASP A 236 6.83 -2.93 19.87
N GLN A 237 7.03 -3.11 18.57
CA GLN A 237 8.16 -3.85 18.01
C GLN A 237 9.09 -2.89 17.28
N ILE A 238 10.27 -2.65 17.83
CA ILE A 238 11.24 -1.70 17.27
C ILE A 238 12.51 -2.43 16.85
N VAL A 239 12.83 -2.40 15.56
CA VAL A 239 13.94 -3.19 14.99
C VAL A 239 14.75 -2.38 13.99
N ALA A 240 16.07 -2.36 14.15
CA ALA A 240 16.97 -1.97 13.08
C ALA A 240 17.46 -3.20 12.29
N LEU A 241 17.01 -3.32 11.04
CA LEU A 241 17.46 -4.39 10.15
C LEU A 241 18.92 -4.17 9.76
N GLY A 242 19.72 -5.22 9.95
CA GLY A 242 21.14 -5.25 9.60
C GLY A 242 21.41 -5.24 8.08
N ASP A 243 22.66 -5.47 7.70
CA ASP A 243 23.24 -5.25 6.36
C ASP A 243 22.55 -5.97 5.19
N ARG A 244 21.65 -6.93 5.48
CA ARG A 244 20.88 -7.68 4.47
C ARG A 244 19.74 -6.88 3.84
N ALA A 245 19.24 -5.84 4.52
CA ALA A 245 18.14 -5.01 4.03
C ALA A 245 18.60 -3.73 3.33
N THR A 246 19.90 -3.43 3.32
CA THR A 246 20.48 -2.24 2.70
C THR A 246 21.22 -2.60 1.41
N PRO A 247 20.86 -2.02 0.25
CA PRO A 247 21.71 -2.07 -0.94
C PRO A 247 23.10 -1.42 -0.73
N GLN A 248 23.25 -0.63 0.33
CA GLN A 248 24.49 0.01 0.75
C GLN A 248 25.38 -1.00 1.46
N ARG A 249 26.38 -1.52 0.73
CA ARG A 249 27.17 -2.69 1.11
C ARG A 249 28.07 -2.52 2.34
N GLU A 250 28.33 -1.30 2.83
CA GLU A 250 29.22 -1.07 3.97
C GLU A 250 28.77 0.13 4.81
N CYS A 251 27.72 -0.04 5.63
CA CYS A 251 27.33 0.95 6.63
C CYS A 251 28.16 0.72 7.92
N HIS A 252 29.29 1.41 8.06
CA HIS A 252 30.03 1.46 9.32
C HIS A 252 29.45 2.57 10.22
N ASN A 253 29.20 2.28 11.50
CA ASN A 253 28.59 3.17 12.52
C ASN A 253 27.07 3.37 12.43
N ARG A 254 26.34 2.27 12.52
CA ARG A 254 24.89 2.26 12.71
C ARG A 254 24.65 2.40 14.22
N ARG A 255 24.18 3.57 14.64
CA ARG A 255 23.73 3.82 16.02
C ARG A 255 22.22 3.99 16.01
N MET A 256 21.53 3.38 16.95
CA MET A 256 20.11 3.51 17.17
C MET A 256 19.86 4.24 18.49
N ILE A 257 18.91 5.17 18.46
CA ILE A 257 18.31 5.76 19.63
C ILE A 257 16.84 5.34 19.61
N ALA A 258 16.43 4.55 20.60
CA ALA A 258 15.08 4.01 20.66
C ALA A 258 14.40 4.35 21.98
N LEU A 259 13.14 4.75 21.89
CA LEU A 259 12.21 4.80 23.01
C LEU A 259 11.05 3.86 22.68
N GLY A 260 10.83 2.85 23.50
CA GLY A 260 9.67 1.96 23.41
C GLY A 260 8.41 2.76 23.67
N GLY A 261 8.16 3.09 24.93
CA GLY A 261 6.97 3.84 25.29
C GLY A 261 6.36 3.30 26.55
N ALA A 262 5.03 3.37 26.63
CA ALA A 262 4.26 2.67 27.64
C ALA A 262 3.61 1.43 27.05
N GLY A 263 3.83 0.25 27.63
CA GLY A 263 3.34 -1.03 27.14
C GLY A 263 4.46 -2.06 27.15
N ASN A 264 4.21 -3.28 26.68
CA ASN A 264 5.24 -4.32 26.68
C ASN A 264 5.97 -4.33 25.33
N ASP A 265 7.14 -3.71 25.30
CA ASP A 265 7.89 -3.43 24.08
C ASP A 265 8.95 -4.50 23.80
N SER A 266 9.26 -4.68 22.52
CA SER A 266 10.37 -5.50 22.03
C SER A 266 11.30 -4.64 21.18
N ILE A 267 12.48 -4.34 21.70
CA ILE A 267 13.47 -3.48 21.06
C ILE A 267 14.71 -4.30 20.68
N GLN A 268 15.08 -4.25 19.41
CA GLN A 268 16.30 -4.84 18.89
C GLN A 268 17.18 -3.77 18.22
N GLY A 269 18.35 -3.55 18.81
CA GLY A 269 19.39 -2.66 18.34
C GLY A 269 20.10 -3.13 17.06
N THR A 270 21.21 -2.47 16.78
CA THR A 270 22.03 -2.59 15.59
C THR A 270 23.25 -3.48 15.85
N LYS A 271 24.42 -3.15 15.29
CA LYS A 271 25.71 -3.76 15.65
C LYS A 271 26.73 -2.68 16.08
N GLY A 272 26.26 -1.44 16.24
CA GLY A 272 27.06 -0.33 16.75
C GLY A 272 26.45 0.17 18.06
N ASP A 273 27.05 1.22 18.62
CA ASP A 273 26.72 1.68 19.98
C ASP A 273 25.34 2.33 20.04
N ASP A 274 24.38 1.64 20.68
CA ASP A 274 22.98 2.06 20.74
C ASP A 274 22.60 2.67 22.10
N GLU A 275 21.56 3.52 22.09
CA GLU A 275 20.88 4.00 23.30
C GLU A 275 19.41 3.57 23.26
N LEU A 276 19.05 2.60 24.10
CA LEU A 276 17.74 1.97 24.10
C LEU A 276 17.04 2.19 25.44
N ARG A 277 15.83 2.73 25.40
CA ARG A 277 14.98 2.95 26.57
C ARG A 277 13.63 2.28 26.31
N ALA A 278 13.27 1.27 27.09
CA ALA A 278 12.00 0.58 26.88
C ALA A 278 10.84 1.42 27.42
N GLY A 279 10.86 1.76 28.71
CA GLY A 279 9.84 2.60 29.33
C GLY A 279 9.06 1.83 30.40
N PRO A 280 7.82 2.22 30.73
CA PRO A 280 6.98 1.44 31.63
C PRO A 280 6.38 0.22 30.90
N GLY A 281 6.56 -0.98 31.45
CA GLY A 281 6.14 -2.20 30.77
C GLY A 281 6.88 -3.44 31.26
N ASN A 282 6.54 -4.61 30.72
CA ASN A 282 7.41 -5.78 30.83
C ASN A 282 8.11 -5.99 29.49
N ASP A 283 9.31 -5.43 29.36
CA ASP A 283 9.94 -5.22 28.07
C ASP A 283 10.99 -6.26 27.73
N ARG A 284 11.37 -6.32 26.45
CA ARG A 284 12.49 -7.13 25.95
C ARG A 284 13.42 -6.25 25.14
N VAL A 285 14.67 -6.10 25.58
CA VAL A 285 15.63 -5.21 24.92
C VAL A 285 16.94 -5.93 24.63
N PHE A 286 17.32 -5.96 23.35
CA PHE A 286 18.57 -6.56 22.89
C PHE A 286 19.42 -5.51 22.17
N GLY A 287 20.52 -5.07 22.78
CA GLY A 287 21.49 -4.14 22.17
C GLY A 287 22.23 -4.77 20.99
N ARG A 288 22.54 -6.07 21.13
CA ARG A 288 23.33 -6.93 20.22
C ARG A 288 24.83 -6.73 20.40
N ARG A 289 25.53 -6.16 19.41
CA ARG A 289 26.98 -5.94 19.47
C ARG A 289 27.18 -4.45 19.55
N GLY A 290 28.07 -3.98 20.40
CA GLY A 290 28.43 -2.57 20.47
C GLY A 290 28.91 -2.22 21.86
N THR A 291 28.87 -0.95 22.21
CA THR A 291 28.80 -0.50 23.59
C THR A 291 27.42 0.08 23.82
N ASP A 292 26.46 -0.77 24.11
CA ASP A 292 25.05 -0.39 24.17
C ASP A 292 24.66 0.07 25.58
N LEU A 293 23.88 1.15 25.65
CA LEU A 293 23.24 1.61 26.88
C LEU A 293 21.75 1.28 26.85
N VAL A 294 21.35 0.34 27.70
CA VAL A 294 19.95 -0.11 27.86
C VAL A 294 19.39 0.34 29.20
N ASN A 295 18.17 0.85 29.16
CA ASN A 295 17.34 1.09 30.34
C ASN A 295 15.97 0.46 30.13
N GLY A 296 15.63 -0.57 30.91
CA GLY A 296 14.30 -1.21 30.87
C GLY A 296 13.25 -0.21 31.32
N GLY A 297 13.20 0.06 32.62
CA GLY A 297 12.35 1.11 33.16
C GLY A 297 11.56 0.59 34.36
N PRO A 298 10.34 1.08 34.59
CA PRO A 298 9.43 0.45 35.54
C PRO A 298 8.78 -0.81 34.95
N GLY A 299 8.93 -1.94 35.64
CA GLY A 299 8.25 -3.21 35.33
C GLY A 299 9.24 -4.36 35.38
N ARG A 300 8.93 -5.48 34.72
CA ARG A 300 9.81 -6.65 34.64
C ARG A 300 10.37 -6.82 33.24
N ASP A 301 11.61 -6.40 33.08
CA ASP A 301 12.28 -6.21 31.80
C ASP A 301 13.40 -7.24 31.60
N LEU A 302 13.45 -7.83 30.43
CA LEU A 302 14.53 -8.70 30.01
C LEU A 302 15.47 -7.92 29.09
N CYS A 303 16.69 -7.66 29.56
CA CYS A 303 17.70 -6.95 28.78
C CYS A 303 18.90 -7.85 28.46
N ALA A 304 19.54 -7.59 27.32
CA ALA A 304 20.84 -8.12 26.96
C ALA A 304 21.66 -7.06 26.23
N ALA A 305 22.59 -6.43 26.93
CA ALA A 305 23.50 -5.40 26.44
C ALA A 305 24.76 -5.24 27.34
N GLU A 306 25.73 -4.47 26.87
CA GLU A 306 26.97 -4.20 27.61
C GLU A 306 26.75 -3.33 28.86
N HIS A 307 25.80 -2.37 28.80
CA HIS A 307 25.42 -1.54 29.94
C HIS A 307 23.91 -1.53 30.16
N GLU A 308 23.47 -2.21 31.21
CA GLU A 308 22.05 -2.33 31.57
C GLU A 308 21.70 -1.52 32.82
N ARG A 309 20.52 -0.92 32.82
CA ARG A 309 19.90 -0.23 33.96
C ARG A 309 18.45 -0.64 34.08
N ARG A 310 17.97 -0.86 35.31
CA ARG A 310 16.57 -1.22 35.58
C ARG A 310 16.10 -2.38 34.68
N CYS A 311 16.88 -3.46 34.70
CA CYS A 311 16.59 -4.68 33.97
C CYS A 311 16.75 -5.88 34.91
N GLU A 312 15.93 -6.89 34.72
CA GLU A 312 16.08 -8.20 35.30
C GLU A 312 17.08 -9.00 34.46
N ARG A 313 17.94 -9.77 35.15
CA ARG A 313 18.92 -10.62 34.48
C ARG A 313 18.24 -11.80 33.82
N SER A 314 18.54 -12.04 32.53
CA SER A 314 18.22 -13.26 31.79
C SER A 314 18.89 -14.50 32.37
#